data_AF-A0A7S8FFH3-F1
#
_entry.id   AF-A0A7S8FFH3-F1
#
_cell.length_a   1.000
_cell.length_b   1.000
_cell.length_c   1.000
_cell.angle_alpha   90.00
_cell.angle_beta   90.00
_cell.angle_gamma   90.00
#
_symmetry.space_group_name_H-M   'P 1'
#
loop_
_entity.id
_entity.type
_entity.pdbx_description
1 polymer ?
#
loop_
_entity_poly.entity_id
_entity_poly.type
_entity_poly.pdbx_seq_one_letter_code
_entity_poly.pdbx_strand_id
1 'polypeptide(L)'
;MKLTSMASMLLTIVPAMTAAASVEVTAFAEKQFCETVARLMGDQFVIESGLSRTIEWVPVELKGEGPTVRRCSSLDKTIIDLDNDGRADLLVKTTFCMKGEPSDSLYVFPADSNVLEETNWQDLSPLLATRDKFERTGGTYPLMSLRMDKGQASHALTTTFSLQPFVLDGTSYVGLSDARREWLVIAKYRGGERFEDLCYLHSAN
;
A
#
# COMPACT_ATOMS: atom_id res chain seq x y z
N MET A 1 45.31 50.39 -32.03
CA MET A 1 45.05 49.22 -31.16
C MET A 1 43.54 49.07 -31.02
N LYS A 2 43.01 47.89 -31.35
CA LYS A 2 41.58 47.57 -31.44
C LYS A 2 40.99 47.29 -30.05
N LEU A 3 39.80 47.83 -29.79
CA LEU A 3 38.94 47.47 -28.67
C LEU A 3 38.42 46.03 -28.82
N THR A 4 38.36 45.30 -27.71
CA THR A 4 37.42 44.19 -27.54
C THR A 4 36.88 44.22 -26.11
N SER A 5 35.62 44.66 -25.99
CA SER A 5 34.79 44.56 -24.79
C SER A 5 34.15 43.17 -24.79
N MET A 6 34.38 42.38 -23.73
CA MET A 6 33.69 41.10 -23.52
C MET A 6 32.37 41.36 -22.79
N ALA A 7 31.27 41.14 -23.51
CA ALA A 7 29.93 41.11 -22.94
C ALA A 7 29.78 39.84 -22.08
N SER A 8 29.49 40.03 -20.79
CA SER A 8 29.16 38.95 -19.86
C SER A 8 27.69 38.54 -20.06
N MET A 9 27.47 37.29 -20.44
CA MET A 9 26.15 36.69 -20.63
C MET A 9 25.68 36.15 -19.27
N LEU A 10 24.76 36.85 -18.61
CA LEU A 10 24.07 36.29 -17.44
C LEU A 10 23.08 35.23 -17.91
N LEU A 11 23.40 33.97 -17.62
CA LEU A 11 22.46 32.85 -17.71
C LEU A 11 21.48 32.96 -16.54
N THR A 12 20.26 33.44 -16.76
CA THR A 12 19.18 33.33 -15.79
C THR A 12 18.68 31.91 -15.77
N ILE A 13 19.13 31.12 -14.80
CA ILE A 13 18.56 29.81 -14.47
C ILE A 13 17.19 30.08 -13.84
N VAL A 14 16.12 29.86 -14.61
CA VAL A 14 14.76 29.84 -14.07
C VAL A 14 14.63 28.54 -13.28
N PRO A 15 14.38 28.58 -11.96
CA PRO A 15 14.06 27.36 -11.23
C PRO A 15 12.73 26.83 -11.78
N ALA A 16 12.77 25.64 -12.37
CA ALA A 16 11.57 24.88 -12.67
C ALA A 16 10.87 24.63 -11.33
N MET A 17 9.75 25.32 -11.09
CA MET A 17 8.86 24.98 -9.99
C MET A 17 8.24 23.64 -10.34
N THR A 18 8.80 22.56 -9.78
CA THR A 18 8.09 21.29 -9.70
C THR A 18 6.86 21.54 -8.82
N ALA A 19 5.68 21.53 -9.43
CA ALA A 19 4.44 21.48 -8.66
C ALA A 19 4.51 20.22 -7.79
N ALA A 20 4.51 20.41 -6.47
CA ALA A 20 4.37 19.32 -5.52
C ALA A 20 3.03 18.62 -5.81
N ALA A 21 3.03 17.30 -5.98
CA ALA A 21 1.81 16.55 -6.24
C ALA A 21 1.00 16.52 -4.95
N SER A 22 -0.13 17.24 -4.87
CA SER A 22 -0.91 17.30 -3.65
C SER A 22 -1.83 16.09 -3.53
N VAL A 23 -1.76 15.37 -2.41
CA VAL A 23 -2.77 14.37 -2.04
C VAL A 23 -4.04 15.08 -1.55
N GLU A 24 -5.17 14.77 -2.17
CA GLU A 24 -6.49 15.27 -1.81
C GLU A 24 -7.28 14.20 -1.03
N VAL A 25 -7.95 14.61 0.05
CA VAL A 25 -8.93 13.76 0.76
C VAL A 25 -10.27 13.87 0.05
N THR A 26 -10.63 12.86 -0.72
CA THR A 26 -11.85 12.85 -1.55
C THR A 26 -13.09 12.39 -0.80
N ALA A 27 -12.94 11.44 0.13
CA ALA A 27 -14.01 11.03 1.04
C ALA A 27 -13.44 10.57 2.37
N PHE A 28 -14.23 10.70 3.43
CA PHE A 28 -13.82 10.34 4.78
C PHE A 28 -14.99 9.86 5.63
N ALA A 29 -14.75 8.88 6.49
CA ALA A 29 -15.55 8.60 7.67
C ALA A 29 -15.20 9.57 8.81
N GLU A 30 -13.90 9.86 8.97
CA GLU A 30 -13.35 10.72 10.02
C GLU A 30 -12.39 11.76 9.43
N LYS A 31 -12.86 13.00 9.25
CA LYS A 31 -12.13 14.04 8.50
C LYS A 31 -10.73 14.30 9.04
N GLN A 32 -10.60 14.55 10.34
CA GLN A 32 -9.32 14.93 10.95
C GLN A 32 -8.28 13.80 10.90
N PHE A 33 -8.73 12.56 11.03
CA PHE A 33 -7.89 11.38 10.84
C PHE A 33 -7.39 11.32 9.39
N CYS A 34 -8.29 11.42 8.41
CA CYS A 34 -7.92 11.35 6.99
C CYS A 34 -7.00 12.49 6.55
N GLU A 35 -7.20 13.71 7.05
CA GLU A 35 -6.29 14.84 6.81
C GLU A 35 -4.89 14.60 7.41
N THR A 36 -4.83 13.95 8.58
CA THR A 36 -3.56 13.57 9.21
C THR A 36 -2.85 12.51 8.39
N VAL A 37 -3.55 11.44 7.99
CA VAL A 37 -2.99 10.39 7.16
C VAL A 37 -2.54 10.93 5.80
N ALA A 38 -3.35 11.75 5.13
CA ALA A 38 -2.99 12.37 3.86
C ALA A 38 -1.71 13.20 3.97
N ARG A 39 -1.55 13.99 5.03
CA ARG A 39 -0.32 14.77 5.27
C ARG A 39 0.91 13.88 5.44
N LEU A 40 0.75 12.74 6.09
CA LEU A 40 1.86 11.84 6.40
C LEU A 40 2.23 10.88 5.25
N MET A 41 1.31 10.65 4.32
CA MET A 41 1.53 9.83 3.12
C MET A 41 2.31 10.58 2.01
N GLY A 42 2.42 11.90 2.13
CA GLY A 42 3.14 12.76 1.18
C GLY A 42 2.64 12.65 -0.26
N ASP A 43 3.42 13.18 -1.19
CA ASP A 43 3.03 13.42 -2.59
C ASP A 43 2.91 12.14 -3.47
N GLN A 44 3.28 10.96 -2.95
CA GLN A 44 3.34 9.71 -3.74
C GLN A 44 2.66 8.50 -3.08
N PHE A 45 1.83 8.72 -2.06
CA PHE A 45 1.30 7.64 -1.23
C PHE A 45 2.40 6.74 -0.67
N VAL A 46 3.57 7.33 -0.41
CA VAL A 46 4.68 6.65 0.22
C VAL A 46 4.59 6.98 1.70
N ILE A 47 4.34 5.97 2.53
CA ILE A 47 4.35 6.14 3.98
C ILE A 47 5.69 6.71 4.40
N GLU A 48 5.73 8.00 4.77
CA GLU A 48 6.93 8.59 5.34
C GLU A 48 7.21 7.92 6.69
N SER A 49 8.49 7.72 7.00
CA SER A 49 8.96 7.07 8.23
C SER A 49 8.48 7.69 9.55
N GLY A 50 7.75 8.81 9.50
CA GLY A 50 7.08 9.43 10.65
C GLY A 50 5.73 8.78 11.02
N LEU A 51 5.14 7.99 10.12
CA LEU A 51 4.00 7.12 10.40
C LEU A 51 4.50 5.77 10.87
N SER A 52 4.11 5.38 12.08
CA SER A 52 4.23 4.00 12.57
C SER A 52 5.66 3.50 12.73
N ARG A 53 5.86 2.53 13.61
CA ARG A 53 7.03 1.64 13.44
C ARG A 53 6.85 1.03 12.06
N THR A 54 7.76 1.31 11.12
CA THR A 54 7.78 0.65 9.82
C THR A 54 7.50 -0.82 10.03
N ILE A 55 6.42 -1.34 9.46
CA ILE A 55 6.16 -2.78 9.51
C ILE A 55 7.32 -3.45 8.82
N GLU A 56 8.13 -4.14 9.62
CA GLU A 56 9.28 -4.86 9.12
C GLU A 56 8.79 -6.15 8.48
N TRP A 57 8.92 -6.19 7.15
CA TRP A 57 8.67 -7.38 6.36
C TRP A 57 9.96 -8.18 6.26
N VAL A 58 9.88 -9.45 6.62
CA VAL A 58 10.98 -10.41 6.52
C VAL A 58 10.64 -11.44 5.45
N PRO A 59 11.56 -11.76 4.52
CA PRO A 59 11.34 -12.84 3.57
C PRO A 59 10.98 -14.16 4.27
N VAL A 60 10.03 -14.90 3.72
CA VAL A 60 9.65 -16.21 4.25
C VAL A 60 10.67 -17.26 3.83
N GLU A 61 11.23 -17.97 4.80
CA GLU A 61 11.97 -19.21 4.57
C GLU A 61 11.01 -20.41 4.67
N LEU A 62 10.89 -21.17 3.58
CA LEU A 62 10.10 -22.41 3.55
C LEU A 62 11.06 -23.59 3.51
N LYS A 63 10.99 -24.47 4.51
CA LYS A 63 11.88 -25.65 4.65
C LYS A 63 13.38 -25.31 4.57
N GLY A 64 13.76 -24.14 5.09
CA GLY A 64 15.15 -23.64 5.08
C GLY A 64 15.59 -23.02 3.76
N GLU A 65 14.68 -22.87 2.79
CA GLU A 65 14.94 -22.20 1.51
C GLU A 65 14.21 -20.86 1.46
N GLY A 66 14.95 -19.77 1.24
CA GLY A 66 14.37 -18.45 1.00
C GLY A 66 13.71 -18.33 -0.39
N PRO A 67 12.97 -17.23 -0.65
CA PRO A 67 12.30 -17.04 -1.93
C PRO A 67 13.30 -16.95 -3.07
N THR A 68 13.02 -17.67 -4.17
CA THR A 68 13.72 -17.42 -5.42
C THR A 68 13.22 -16.08 -5.98
N VAL A 69 13.99 -15.02 -5.79
CA VAL A 69 13.64 -13.67 -6.28
C VAL A 69 13.45 -13.70 -7.79
N ARG A 70 12.21 -13.51 -8.26
CA ARG A 70 11.87 -13.44 -9.69
C ARG A 70 11.21 -12.11 -10.00
N ARG A 71 11.94 -11.16 -10.61
CA ARG A 71 11.50 -9.80 -11.01
C ARG A 71 10.79 -8.99 -9.91
N CYS A 72 9.52 -9.32 -9.68
CA CYS A 72 8.54 -8.64 -8.83
C CYS A 72 7.80 -9.63 -7.91
N SER A 73 8.27 -10.89 -7.84
CA SER A 73 7.64 -11.93 -7.02
C SER A 73 8.32 -11.99 -5.66
N SER A 74 7.54 -11.87 -4.59
CA SER A 74 8.02 -12.02 -3.21
C SER A 74 7.03 -12.82 -2.37
N LEU A 75 7.55 -13.40 -1.29
CA LEU A 75 6.79 -14.02 -0.23
C LEU A 75 7.41 -13.52 1.08
N ASP A 76 6.72 -12.60 1.74
CA ASP A 76 7.20 -11.90 2.92
C ASP A 76 6.24 -12.13 4.08
N LYS A 77 6.75 -12.04 5.30
CA LYS A 77 5.97 -12.15 6.53
C LYS A 77 6.25 -11.05 7.51
N THR A 78 5.30 -10.81 8.40
CA THR A 78 5.45 -9.96 9.57
C THR A 78 4.49 -10.41 10.68
N ILE A 79 4.68 -9.91 11.89
CA ILE A 79 3.82 -10.19 13.05
C ILE A 79 3.24 -8.87 13.55
N ILE A 80 1.91 -8.75 13.55
CA ILE A 80 1.18 -7.53 13.96
C ILE A 80 -0.26 -7.90 14.32
N ASP A 81 -0.87 -7.19 15.27
CA ASP A 81 -2.32 -7.22 15.50
C ASP A 81 -3.01 -6.44 14.38
N LEU A 82 -3.45 -7.12 13.31
CA LEU A 82 -3.96 -6.44 12.11
C LEU A 82 -5.43 -6.05 12.25
N ASP A 83 -6.24 -6.91 12.86
CA ASP A 83 -7.67 -6.68 13.03
C ASP A 83 -8.02 -5.88 14.31
N ASN A 84 -7.02 -5.56 15.13
CA ASN A 84 -7.09 -4.80 16.37
C ASN A 84 -7.88 -5.53 17.48
N ASP A 85 -7.77 -6.86 17.56
CA ASP A 85 -8.41 -7.68 18.61
C ASP A 85 -7.56 -7.82 19.89
N GLY A 86 -6.34 -7.26 19.89
CA GLY A 86 -5.38 -7.34 20.99
C GLY A 86 -4.44 -8.55 20.93
N ARG A 87 -4.51 -9.37 19.87
CA ARG A 87 -3.62 -10.52 19.63
C ARG A 87 -2.80 -10.27 18.37
N ALA A 88 -1.59 -10.80 18.38
CA ALA A 88 -0.76 -10.72 17.20
C ALA A 88 -1.20 -11.75 16.14
N ASP A 89 -1.16 -11.33 14.88
CA ASP A 89 -1.38 -12.15 13.70
C ASP A 89 -0.06 -12.38 12.96
N LEU A 90 0.06 -13.56 12.36
CA LEU A 90 1.02 -13.82 11.29
C LEU A 90 0.42 -13.33 9.98
N LEU A 91 1.04 -12.30 9.42
CA LEU A 91 0.72 -11.80 8.09
C LEU A 91 1.71 -12.39 7.10
N VAL A 92 1.18 -12.96 6.01
CA VAL A 92 1.96 -13.42 4.87
C VAL A 92 1.51 -12.64 3.65
N LYS A 93 2.44 -11.98 2.98
CA LYS A 93 2.19 -11.22 1.75
C LYS A 93 2.85 -11.89 0.58
N THR A 94 2.10 -12.13 -0.49
CA THR A 94 2.66 -12.51 -1.78
C THR A 94 2.53 -11.38 -2.76
N THR A 95 3.64 -10.92 -3.33
CA THR A 95 3.63 -10.01 -4.47
C THR A 95 3.92 -10.82 -5.73
N PHE A 96 3.21 -10.56 -6.83
CA PHE A 96 3.49 -11.15 -8.13
C PHE A 96 3.17 -10.15 -9.26
N CYS A 97 3.86 -10.25 -10.40
CA CYS A 97 3.53 -9.43 -11.56
C CYS A 97 2.18 -9.86 -12.17
N MET A 98 1.29 -8.89 -12.35
CA MET A 98 0.09 -8.99 -13.17
C MET A 98 0.18 -7.97 -14.28
N LYS A 99 0.18 -8.45 -15.53
CA LYS A 99 0.33 -7.60 -16.72
C LYS A 99 1.58 -6.69 -16.70
N GLY A 100 2.62 -7.07 -15.95
CA GLY A 100 3.86 -6.32 -15.82
C GLY A 100 4.00 -5.54 -14.51
N GLU A 101 2.90 -5.32 -13.78
CA GLU A 101 2.89 -4.53 -12.54
C GLU A 101 2.81 -5.42 -11.29
N PRO A 102 3.49 -5.08 -10.18
CA PRO A 102 3.37 -5.82 -8.92
C PRO A 102 1.95 -5.71 -8.36
N SER A 103 1.48 -6.80 -7.78
CA SER A 103 0.17 -6.84 -7.15
C SER A 103 0.17 -7.87 -6.02
N ASP A 104 -0.41 -7.48 -4.90
CA ASP A 104 -0.31 -8.14 -3.62
C ASP A 104 -1.54 -9.01 -3.33
N SER A 105 -1.31 -10.17 -2.71
CA SER A 105 -2.28 -10.85 -1.87
C SER A 105 -1.79 -10.84 -0.43
N LEU A 106 -2.71 -10.79 0.52
CA LEU A 106 -2.44 -10.86 1.96
C LEU A 106 -3.18 -12.04 2.57
N TYR A 107 -2.49 -12.82 3.39
CA TYR A 107 -3.04 -13.95 4.13
C TYR A 107 -2.76 -13.73 5.62
N VAL A 108 -3.76 -13.94 6.45
CA VAL A 108 -3.74 -13.68 7.89
C VAL A 108 -3.99 -14.99 8.63
N PHE A 109 -3.17 -15.23 9.64
CA PHE A 109 -3.21 -16.41 10.50
C PHE A 109 -2.97 -15.99 11.96
N PRO A 110 -3.38 -16.80 12.94
CA PRO A 110 -2.87 -16.66 14.31
C PRO A 110 -1.33 -16.63 14.31
N ALA A 111 -0.71 -15.82 15.18
CA ALA A 111 0.75 -15.69 15.24
C ALA A 111 1.51 -17.00 15.52
N ASP A 112 0.87 -17.98 16.16
CA ASP A 112 1.42 -19.31 16.47
C ASP A 112 1.11 -20.38 15.39
N SER A 113 0.54 -19.98 14.25
CA SER A 113 0.24 -20.86 13.14
C SER A 113 1.50 -21.53 12.57
N ASN A 114 1.39 -22.84 12.35
CA ASN A 114 2.42 -23.67 11.69
C ASN A 114 2.30 -23.67 10.15
N VAL A 115 1.45 -22.82 9.55
CA VAL A 115 1.16 -22.85 8.10
C VAL A 115 2.43 -22.76 7.23
N LEU A 116 3.46 -22.04 7.66
CA LEU A 116 4.72 -21.91 6.93
C LEU A 116 5.56 -23.21 6.93
N GLU A 117 5.37 -24.08 7.93
CA GLU A 117 6.01 -25.40 7.98
C GLU A 117 5.31 -26.40 7.04
N GLU A 118 3.99 -26.23 6.85
CA GLU A 118 3.16 -27.02 5.95
C GLU A 118 3.32 -26.58 4.48
N THR A 119 3.72 -25.32 4.26
CA THR A 119 3.89 -24.70 2.94
C THR A 119 5.25 -25.03 2.32
N ASN A 120 5.33 -25.13 0.99
CA ASN A 120 6.60 -25.25 0.27
C ASN A 120 6.56 -24.49 -1.06
N TRP A 121 7.72 -24.28 -1.68
CA TRP A 121 7.83 -23.49 -2.92
C TRP A 121 7.09 -24.08 -4.12
N GLN A 122 6.79 -25.39 -4.12
CA GLN A 122 6.03 -26.04 -5.18
C GLN A 122 4.52 -26.01 -4.93
N ASP A 123 4.10 -25.79 -3.68
CA ASP A 123 2.70 -25.80 -3.26
C ASP A 123 2.44 -24.77 -2.15
N LEU A 124 1.82 -23.65 -2.56
CA LEU A 124 1.36 -22.58 -1.66
C LEU A 124 -0.10 -22.77 -1.20
N SER A 125 -0.75 -23.89 -1.53
CA SER A 125 -2.14 -24.14 -1.16
C SER A 125 -2.46 -24.01 0.34
N PRO A 126 -1.56 -24.31 1.29
CA PRO A 126 -1.86 -24.08 2.71
C PRO A 126 -2.09 -22.60 3.03
N LEU A 127 -1.39 -21.68 2.35
CA LEU A 127 -1.63 -20.25 2.49
C LEU A 127 -3.03 -19.86 2.00
N LEU A 128 -3.48 -20.47 0.91
CA LEU A 128 -4.79 -20.21 0.31
C LEU A 128 -5.96 -20.77 1.13
N ALA A 129 -5.70 -21.65 2.09
CA ALA A 129 -6.73 -22.32 2.88
C ALA A 129 -7.32 -21.43 3.98
N THR A 130 -6.64 -20.34 4.36
CA THR A 130 -7.20 -19.39 5.33
C THR A 130 -8.45 -18.71 4.77
N ARG A 131 -9.40 -18.45 5.66
CA ARG A 131 -10.57 -17.63 5.35
C ARG A 131 -10.22 -16.14 5.43
N ASP A 132 -9.19 -15.80 6.19
CA ASP A 132 -8.72 -14.44 6.43
C ASP A 132 -7.64 -14.09 5.42
N LYS A 133 -8.10 -13.83 4.20
CA LYS A 133 -7.24 -13.44 3.09
C LYS A 133 -7.89 -12.38 2.24
N PHE A 134 -7.03 -11.55 1.67
CA PHE A 134 -7.35 -10.70 0.55
C PHE A 134 -6.56 -11.22 -0.64
N GLU A 135 -7.24 -11.90 -1.55
CA GLU A 135 -6.61 -12.44 -2.73
C GLU A 135 -6.59 -11.40 -3.85
N ARG A 136 -5.48 -11.41 -4.57
CA ARG A 136 -5.35 -10.82 -5.90
C ARG A 136 -6.22 -11.55 -6.91
N THR A 137 -7.54 -11.52 -6.73
CA THR A 137 -8.46 -11.83 -7.82
C THR A 137 -8.49 -10.59 -8.70
N GLY A 138 -8.48 -10.75 -10.02
CA GLY A 138 -8.38 -9.65 -10.99
C GLY A 138 -9.60 -8.72 -11.05
N GLY A 139 -10.25 -8.49 -9.92
CA GLY A 139 -11.41 -7.64 -9.73
C GLY A 139 -11.06 -6.18 -9.47
N THR A 140 -12.08 -5.48 -8.99
CA THR A 140 -12.09 -4.06 -8.70
C THR A 140 -12.39 -3.87 -7.23
N TYR A 141 -11.66 -2.99 -6.54
CA TYR A 141 -12.05 -2.56 -5.20
C TYR A 141 -12.97 -1.34 -5.33
N PRO A 142 -14.28 -1.46 -5.09
CA PRO A 142 -15.21 -0.37 -5.31
C PRO A 142 -15.08 0.71 -4.23
N LEU A 143 -14.98 1.98 -4.62
CA LEU A 143 -14.96 3.11 -3.69
C LEU A 143 -16.40 3.56 -3.37
N MET A 144 -17.18 2.68 -2.72
CA MET A 144 -18.61 2.91 -2.49
C MET A 144 -19.03 3.00 -1.02
N SER A 145 -18.13 2.65 -0.10
CA SER A 145 -18.42 2.65 1.35
C SER A 145 -18.56 4.07 1.89
N LEU A 146 -17.86 5.03 1.29
CA LEU A 146 -17.91 6.44 1.66
C LEU A 146 -18.63 7.26 0.59
N ARG A 147 -19.34 8.31 1.02
CA ARG A 147 -19.99 9.23 0.09
C ARG A 147 -18.97 10.12 -0.58
N MET A 148 -18.90 10.03 -1.90
CA MET A 148 -18.14 10.93 -2.76
C MET A 148 -19.07 11.90 -3.49
N ASP A 149 -18.55 13.04 -3.90
CA ASP A 149 -19.29 13.97 -4.74
C ASP A 149 -19.66 13.30 -6.07
N LYS A 150 -20.84 13.63 -6.60
CA LYS A 150 -21.48 12.93 -7.73
C LYS A 150 -20.65 12.89 -9.03
N GLY A 151 -19.60 13.70 -9.15
CA GLY A 151 -18.66 13.69 -10.28
C GLY A 151 -17.51 12.68 -10.18
N GLN A 152 -17.28 12.09 -9.01
CA GLN A 152 -16.22 11.10 -8.72
C GLN A 152 -16.80 9.75 -8.27
N ALA A 153 -18.12 9.59 -8.29
CA ALA A 153 -18.84 8.45 -7.72
C ALA A 153 -18.72 7.12 -8.51
N SER A 154 -17.82 7.02 -9.51
CA SER A 154 -17.62 5.80 -10.30
C SER A 154 -16.19 5.26 -10.25
N HIS A 155 -15.37 5.67 -9.28
CA HIS A 155 -14.00 5.18 -9.18
C HIS A 155 -13.94 3.87 -8.41
N ALA A 156 -13.11 2.96 -8.91
CA ALA A 156 -12.72 1.75 -8.24
C ALA A 156 -11.21 1.65 -8.39
N LEU A 157 -10.52 1.10 -7.39
CA LEU A 157 -9.18 0.62 -7.65
C LEU A 157 -9.31 -0.53 -8.67
N THR A 158 -8.53 -0.50 -9.75
CA THR A 158 -8.63 -1.52 -10.81
C THR A 158 -7.34 -2.30 -10.99
N THR A 159 -7.50 -3.54 -11.46
CA THR A 159 -6.46 -4.43 -12.04
C THR A 159 -5.39 -4.98 -11.10
N THR A 160 -4.70 -4.14 -10.33
CA THR A 160 -3.52 -4.51 -9.52
C THR A 160 -3.45 -3.63 -8.29
N PHE A 161 -3.19 -4.24 -7.14
CA PHE A 161 -3.25 -3.58 -5.84
C PHE A 161 -1.96 -3.74 -5.07
N SER A 162 -1.53 -2.67 -4.42
CA SER A 162 -0.50 -2.72 -3.38
C SER A 162 -1.19 -2.65 -2.02
N LEU A 163 -0.78 -3.52 -1.09
CA LEU A 163 -1.28 -3.56 0.27
C LEU A 163 -0.15 -3.17 1.22
N GLN A 164 -0.42 -2.14 2.02
CA GLN A 164 0.54 -1.63 2.98
C GLN A 164 -0.13 -1.45 4.34
N PRO A 165 -0.06 -2.45 5.22
CA PRO A 165 -0.45 -2.27 6.61
C PRO A 165 0.47 -1.25 7.31
N PHE A 166 -0.05 -0.53 8.29
CA PHE A 166 0.69 0.44 9.11
C PHE A 166 0.02 0.65 10.46
N VAL A 167 0.74 1.20 11.45
CA VAL A 167 0.24 1.43 12.82
C VAL A 167 0.21 2.91 13.18
N LEU A 168 -0.96 3.52 13.32
CA LEU A 168 -1.09 4.90 13.79
C LEU A 168 -1.76 4.92 15.16
N ASP A 169 -1.11 5.58 16.12
CA ASP A 169 -1.58 5.72 17.50
C ASP A 169 -1.95 4.37 18.15
N GLY A 170 -1.16 3.34 17.87
CA GLY A 170 -1.36 1.98 18.39
C GLY A 170 -2.47 1.18 17.71
N THR A 171 -3.09 1.73 16.66
CA THR A 171 -4.12 1.04 15.85
C THR A 171 -3.53 0.66 14.49
N SER A 172 -3.78 -0.57 14.06
CA SER A 172 -3.41 -1.06 12.74
C SER A 172 -4.44 -0.69 11.67
N TYR A 173 -3.94 -0.26 10.53
CA TYR A 173 -4.68 0.11 9.34
C TYR A 173 -4.06 -0.56 8.11
N VAL A 174 -4.81 -0.61 7.01
CA VAL A 174 -4.33 -1.07 5.71
C VAL A 174 -4.51 0.06 4.70
N GLY A 175 -3.42 0.41 4.03
CA GLY A 175 -3.43 1.19 2.80
C GLY A 175 -3.59 0.28 1.59
N LEU A 176 -4.58 0.55 0.74
CA LEU A 176 -4.80 -0.12 -0.54
C LEU A 176 -4.66 0.89 -1.67
N SER A 177 -3.67 0.71 -2.55
CA SER A 177 -3.50 1.57 -3.72
C SER A 177 -3.58 0.77 -5.02
N ASP A 178 -3.99 1.44 -6.11
CA ASP A 178 -3.87 0.86 -7.45
C ASP A 178 -2.42 0.95 -7.97
N ALA A 179 -2.12 0.30 -9.10
CA ALA A 179 -0.76 0.34 -9.68
C ALA A 179 -0.32 1.74 -10.13
N ARG A 180 -1.27 2.60 -10.51
CA ARG A 180 -0.96 3.97 -10.90
C ARG A 180 -0.69 4.88 -9.71
N ARG A 181 -1.03 4.42 -8.49
CA ARG A 181 -1.01 5.23 -7.27
C ARG A 181 -1.79 6.53 -7.45
N GLU A 182 -2.90 6.45 -8.20
CA GLU A 182 -3.84 7.56 -8.35
C GLU A 182 -4.78 7.61 -7.15
N TRP A 183 -5.13 6.44 -6.61
CA TRP A 183 -6.01 6.29 -5.47
C TRP A 183 -5.37 5.52 -4.34
N LEU A 184 -5.64 5.95 -3.11
CA LEU A 184 -5.30 5.24 -1.88
C LEU A 184 -6.54 5.16 -0.97
N VAL A 185 -6.90 3.94 -0.60
CA VAL A 185 -7.90 3.66 0.43
C VAL A 185 -7.19 3.39 1.74
N ILE A 186 -7.64 4.04 2.81
CA ILE A 186 -7.23 3.71 4.17
C ILE A 186 -8.40 3.00 4.84
N ALA A 187 -8.16 1.79 5.33
CA ALA A 187 -9.20 0.96 5.93
C ALA A 187 -8.72 0.26 7.21
N LYS A 188 -9.69 -0.14 8.05
CA LYS A 188 -9.46 -1.15 9.11
C LYS A 188 -9.77 -2.52 8.56
N TYR A 189 -8.89 -3.48 8.82
CA TYR A 189 -9.15 -4.88 8.49
C TYR A 189 -10.17 -5.48 9.46
N ARG A 190 -11.14 -6.23 8.95
CA ARG A 190 -12.21 -6.86 9.74
C ARG A 190 -12.29 -8.37 9.56
N GLY A 191 -11.26 -9.01 9.02
CA GLY A 191 -11.25 -10.45 8.73
C GLY A 191 -11.87 -10.79 7.37
N GLY A 192 -11.37 -11.85 6.74
CA GLY A 192 -11.68 -12.23 5.36
C GLY A 192 -11.33 -11.14 4.34
N GLU A 193 -12.25 -10.89 3.41
CA GLU A 193 -12.17 -9.81 2.42
C GLU A 193 -12.81 -8.50 2.93
N ARG A 194 -13.12 -8.40 4.23
CA ARG A 194 -13.87 -7.26 4.79
C ARG A 194 -12.92 -6.16 5.26
N PHE A 195 -13.10 -5.00 4.66
CA PHE A 195 -12.44 -3.76 5.02
C PHE A 195 -13.49 -2.72 5.42
N GLU A 196 -13.19 -1.97 6.48
CA GLU A 196 -13.95 -0.78 6.83
C GLU A 196 -13.18 0.44 6.31
N ASP A 197 -13.63 0.97 5.18
CA ASP A 197 -13.04 2.16 4.57
C ASP A 197 -13.20 3.39 5.47
N LEU A 198 -12.10 4.11 5.67
CA LEU A 198 -12.06 5.33 6.45
C LEU A 198 -11.75 6.55 5.60
N CYS A 199 -10.86 6.42 4.62
CA CYS A 199 -10.43 7.52 3.76
C CYS A 199 -10.30 7.06 2.32
N TYR A 200 -10.78 7.89 1.39
CA TYR A 200 -10.40 7.83 -0.01
C TYR A 200 -9.53 9.04 -0.31
N LEU A 201 -8.30 8.76 -0.72
CA LEU A 201 -7.31 9.77 -1.07
C LEU A 201 -7.02 9.68 -2.57
N HIS A 202 -6.89 10.82 -3.23
CA HIS A 202 -6.58 10.92 -4.65
C HIS A 202 -5.32 11.76 -4.85
N SER A 203 -4.40 11.29 -5.68
CA SER A 203 -3.24 12.05 -6.08
C SER A 203 -3.62 13.00 -7.22
N ALA A 204 -3.54 14.31 -6.98
CA ALA A 204 -3.71 15.31 -8.03
C ALA A 204 -2.44 15.41 -8.88
N ASN A 205 -2.20 14.38 -9.70
CA ASN A 205 -1.18 14.41 -10.75
C ASN A 205 -1.62 15.22 -11.96
#